data_AF-A0A957AU84-F1
#
_entry.id   AF-A0A957AU84-F1
#
_cell.length_a   1.000
_cell.length_b   1.000
_cell.length_c   1.000
_cell.angle_alpha   90.00
_cell.angle_beta   90.00
_cell.angle_gamma   90.00
#
_symmetry.space_group_name_H-M   'P 1'
#
loop_
_entity.id
_entity.type
_entity.pdbx_description
1 polymer ?
#
loop_
_entity_poly.entity_id
_entity_poly.type
_entity_poly.pdbx_seq_one_letter_code
_entity_poly.pdbx_strand_id
1 'polypeptide(L)'
;MNNTRNNTLAIGIVAVLVVLLVATCAGMFGLAVGLGIGQARARAQIEEIVERAPESGPSATPAFPALPFTPDTPDIPQMPDLDQMMQMMSGALVTEVVAGGPAEQAGIEPGDVIVAVDGDEITSDTTLPELIGS
;
A
#
# COMPACT_ATOMS: atom_id res chain seq x y z
N MET A 1 1.14 33.88 63.82
CA MET A 1 2.47 33.56 63.23
C MET A 1 2.36 32.48 62.15
N ASN A 2 1.63 32.77 61.05
CA ASN A 2 1.39 31.85 59.92
C ASN A 2 2.00 32.34 58.58
N ASN A 3 2.47 33.59 58.51
CA ASN A 3 2.98 34.20 57.27
C ASN A 3 4.31 33.62 56.78
N THR A 4 5.25 33.27 57.67
CA THR A 4 6.58 32.79 57.25
C THR A 4 6.50 31.45 56.52
N ARG A 5 5.62 30.55 56.99
CA ARG A 5 5.42 29.22 56.39
C ARG A 5 4.66 29.29 55.06
N ASN A 6 3.70 30.21 54.94
CA ASN A 6 2.97 30.45 53.70
C ASN A 6 3.86 31.07 52.61
N ASN A 7 4.78 31.98 52.98
CA ASN A 7 5.69 32.60 52.03
C ASN A 7 6.72 31.59 51.50
N THR A 8 7.24 30.68 52.33
CA THR A 8 8.15 29.62 51.87
C THR A 8 7.44 28.63 50.93
N LEU A 9 6.19 28.25 51.24
CA LEU A 9 5.40 27.40 50.35
C LEU A 9 5.06 28.10 49.02
N ALA A 10 4.72 29.39 49.07
CA ALA A 10 4.43 30.19 47.87
C ALA A 10 5.68 30.31 46.98
N ILE A 11 6.85 30.56 47.56
CA ILE A 11 8.12 30.62 46.82
C ILE A 11 8.43 29.26 46.15
N GLY A 12 8.23 28.15 46.86
CA GLY A 12 8.41 26.81 46.30
C GLY A 12 7.49 26.53 45.11
N ILE A 13 6.20 26.86 45.22
CA ILE A 13 5.22 26.67 44.14
C ILE A 13 5.55 27.53 42.93
N VAL A 14 5.93 28.81 43.14
CA VAL A 14 6.33 29.71 42.05
C VAL A 14 7.59 29.19 41.34
N ALA A 15 8.58 28.70 42.09
CA ALA A 15 9.79 28.12 41.50
C ALA A 15 9.48 26.89 40.61
N VAL A 16 8.61 25.99 41.07
CA VAL A 16 8.19 24.81 40.29
C VAL A 16 7.42 25.22 39.02
N LEU A 17 6.53 26.20 39.11
CA LEU A 17 5.79 26.71 37.95
C LEU A 17 6.71 27.36 36.91
N VAL A 18 7.71 28.13 37.36
CA VAL A 18 8.70 28.75 36.46
C VAL A 18 9.54 27.69 35.75
N VAL A 19 9.98 26.64 36.46
CA VAL A 19 10.75 25.53 35.88
C VAL A 19 9.91 24.77 34.84
N LEU A 20 8.64 24.49 35.13
CA LEU A 20 7.72 23.86 34.18
C LEU A 20 7.53 24.71 32.92
N LEU A 21 7.33 26.02 33.08
CA LEU A 21 7.14 26.94 31.96
C LEU A 21 8.37 27.00 31.05
N VAL A 22 9.57 27.11 31.63
CA VAL A 22 10.84 27.11 30.88
C VAL A 22 11.06 25.78 30.16
N ALA A 23 10.74 24.65 30.79
CA ALA A 23 10.85 23.32 30.18
C ALA A 23 9.89 23.16 28.98
N THR A 24 8.64 23.63 29.09
CA THR A 24 7.70 23.60 27.96
C THR A 24 8.11 24.51 26.80
N CYS A 25 8.64 25.70 27.08
CA CYS A 25 9.12 26.61 26.03
C CYS A 25 10.33 26.05 25.29
N ALA A 26 11.26 25.39 25.98
CA ALA A 26 12.42 24.75 25.36
C ALA A 26 12.01 23.54 24.50
N GLY A 27 11.05 22.73 24.97
CA GLY A 27 10.55 21.57 24.23
C GLY A 27 9.82 21.94 22.92
N MET A 28 9.05 23.03 22.92
CA MET A 28 8.29 23.47 21.73
C MET A 28 9.21 24.00 20.62
N PHE A 29 10.37 24.58 20.97
CA PHE A 29 11.37 25.04 19.99
C PHE A 29 12.05 23.89 19.25
N GLY A 30 12.32 22.76 19.91
CA GLY A 30 12.94 21.59 19.27
C GLY A 30 12.03 20.89 18.25
N LEU A 31 10.73 20.81 18.54
CA LEU A 31 9.76 20.09 17.71
C LEU A 31 9.43 20.86 16.41
N ALA A 32 9.49 22.19 16.43
CA ALA A 32 9.28 23.03 15.23
C ALA A 32 10.45 22.97 14.22
N VAL A 33 11.69 22.81 14.68
CA VAL A 33 12.87 22.73 13.79
C VAL A 33 13.02 21.33 13.17
N GLY A 34 12.67 20.27 13.91
CA GLY A 34 12.75 18.88 13.42
C GLY A 34 11.83 18.55 12.24
N LEU A 35 10.65 19.18 12.15
CA LEU A 35 9.70 18.98 11.04
C LEU A 35 10.00 19.82 9.78
N GLY A 36 10.91 20.80 9.85
CA GLY A 36 11.16 21.74 8.74
C GLY A 36 12.08 21.20 7.64
N ILE A 37 13.03 20.32 7.97
CA ILE A 37 14.07 19.89 7.00
C ILE A 37 13.60 18.67 6.18
N GLY A 38 12.59 17.93 6.65
CA GLY A 38 12.14 16.66 6.05
C GLY A 38 11.20 16.77 4.84
N GLN A 39 10.69 17.96 4.48
CA GLN A 39 9.72 18.14 3.38
C GLN A 39 10.27 18.91 2.18
N ALA A 40 11.52 19.40 2.24
CA ALA A 40 12.08 20.30 1.23
C ALA A 40 12.65 19.62 -0.04
N ARG A 41 12.40 18.33 -0.27
CA ARG A 41 12.82 17.60 -1.49
C ARG A 41 11.68 17.06 -2.35
N ALA A 42 10.46 17.60 -2.25
CA ALA A 42 9.33 17.11 -3.05
C ALA A 42 8.83 18.10 -4.13
N ARG A 43 9.48 19.25 -4.37
CA ARG A 43 8.94 20.31 -5.26
C ARG A 43 9.91 20.92 -6.28
N ALA A 44 10.95 20.22 -6.73
CA ALA A 44 11.89 20.79 -7.70
C ALA A 44 12.13 19.94 -8.96
N GLN A 45 11.18 19.09 -9.38
CA GLN A 45 11.33 18.31 -10.63
C GLN A 45 10.15 18.39 -11.62
N ILE A 46 9.17 19.30 -11.44
CA ILE A 46 7.98 19.32 -12.33
C ILE A 46 7.91 20.52 -13.28
N GLU A 47 8.77 21.54 -13.15
CA GLU A 47 8.72 22.74 -14.01
C GLU A 47 9.89 22.85 -15.02
N GLU A 48 10.34 21.74 -15.60
CA GLU A 48 11.26 21.79 -16.76
C GLU A 48 10.87 20.81 -17.88
N ILE A 49 9.56 20.58 -18.11
CA ILE A 49 9.07 19.87 -19.31
C ILE A 49 7.76 20.51 -19.81
N VAL A 50 7.71 21.85 -19.93
CA VAL A 50 6.55 22.57 -20.52
C VAL A 50 6.99 23.54 -21.63
N GLU A 51 8.04 23.25 -22.39
CA GLU A 51 8.41 24.10 -23.53
C GLU A 51 8.86 23.32 -24.77
N ARG A 52 8.04 22.36 -25.21
CA ARG A 52 7.98 21.97 -26.64
C ARG A 52 6.69 21.22 -26.96
N ALA A 53 5.57 21.94 -27.07
CA ALA A 53 4.46 21.45 -27.86
C ALA A 53 4.74 21.81 -29.33
N PRO A 54 5.19 20.87 -30.20
CA PRO A 54 5.02 21.06 -31.63
C PRO A 54 3.51 21.12 -31.88
N GLU A 55 3.09 22.17 -32.58
CA GLU A 55 1.71 22.34 -33.02
C GLU A 55 1.17 21.03 -33.60
N SER A 56 -0.05 20.68 -33.18
CA SER A 56 -0.97 19.77 -33.85
C SER A 56 -0.33 18.89 -34.94
N GLY A 57 0.31 17.79 -34.52
CA GLY A 57 0.61 16.68 -35.42
C GLY A 57 -0.70 16.20 -36.06
N PRO A 58 -0.67 15.76 -37.34
CA PRO A 58 -1.88 15.48 -38.11
C PRO A 58 -2.75 14.51 -37.32
N SER A 59 -4.07 14.76 -37.32
CA SER A 59 -5.08 13.86 -36.79
C SER A 59 -4.83 12.45 -37.33
N ALA A 60 -4.05 11.69 -36.56
CA ALA A 60 -3.92 10.27 -36.75
C ALA A 60 -5.23 9.73 -36.22
N THR A 61 -6.23 9.65 -37.10
CA THR A 61 -7.14 8.53 -37.02
C THR A 61 -6.23 7.31 -36.87
N PRO A 62 -6.25 6.59 -35.74
CA PRO A 62 -5.37 5.45 -35.60
C PRO A 62 -5.75 4.50 -36.72
N ALA A 63 -4.87 4.37 -37.71
CA ALA A 63 -4.95 3.35 -38.73
C ALA A 63 -4.55 2.04 -38.06
N PHE A 64 -5.35 1.59 -37.09
CA PHE A 64 -5.37 0.18 -36.80
C PHE A 64 -5.81 -0.46 -38.11
N PRO A 65 -4.98 -1.32 -38.73
CA PRO A 65 -5.49 -2.14 -39.81
C PRO A 65 -6.72 -2.83 -39.24
N ALA A 66 -7.87 -2.68 -39.90
CA ALA A 66 -9.04 -3.46 -39.56
C ALA A 66 -8.55 -4.90 -39.55
N LEU A 67 -8.44 -5.48 -38.35
CA LEU A 67 -8.12 -6.89 -38.24
C LEU A 67 -9.14 -7.56 -39.15
N PRO A 68 -8.71 -8.41 -40.10
CA PRO A 68 -9.69 -9.23 -40.77
C PRO A 68 -10.45 -9.91 -39.64
N PHE A 69 -11.73 -9.57 -39.49
CA PHE A 69 -12.65 -10.34 -38.67
C PHE A 69 -12.77 -11.68 -39.39
N THR A 70 -11.73 -12.50 -39.28
CA THR A 70 -11.84 -13.91 -39.53
C THR A 70 -12.86 -14.38 -38.50
N PRO A 71 -13.95 -15.02 -38.92
CA PRO A 71 -14.95 -15.54 -37.99
C PRO A 71 -14.37 -16.53 -36.98
N ASP A 72 -13.12 -16.97 -37.19
CA ASP A 72 -12.28 -17.61 -36.18
C ASP A 72 -11.78 -16.56 -35.19
N THR A 73 -12.70 -16.16 -34.31
CA THR A 73 -12.38 -15.37 -33.12
C THR A 73 -11.47 -16.26 -32.26
N PRO A 74 -10.28 -15.83 -31.78
CA PRO A 74 -9.64 -16.54 -30.68
C PRO A 74 -10.68 -16.63 -29.57
N ASP A 75 -10.93 -17.83 -29.04
CA ASP A 75 -11.90 -18.05 -27.96
C ASP A 75 -11.72 -16.93 -26.93
N ILE A 76 -12.66 -15.98 -26.93
CA ILE A 76 -12.71 -14.98 -25.87
C ILE A 76 -12.99 -15.83 -24.65
N PRO A 77 -12.12 -15.85 -23.64
CA PRO A 77 -12.40 -16.58 -22.40
C PRO A 77 -13.79 -16.13 -21.98
N GLN A 78 -14.73 -17.07 -21.93
CA GLN A 78 -16.08 -16.73 -21.52
C GLN A 78 -15.95 -16.04 -20.15
N MET A 79 -16.72 -14.97 -19.95
CA MET A 79 -16.74 -14.33 -18.64
C MET A 79 -17.01 -15.42 -17.60
N PRO A 80 -16.13 -15.57 -16.58
CA PRO A 80 -16.28 -16.62 -15.60
C PRO A 80 -17.67 -16.49 -14.97
N ASP A 81 -18.34 -17.63 -14.80
CA ASP A 81 -19.63 -17.67 -14.11
C ASP A 81 -19.48 -17.13 -12.68
N LEU A 82 -20.59 -16.73 -12.06
CA LEU A 82 -20.58 -16.14 -10.70
C LEU A 82 -19.84 -17.04 -9.70
N ASP A 83 -19.98 -18.36 -9.82
CA ASP A 83 -19.32 -19.34 -8.96
C ASP A 83 -17.80 -19.32 -9.13
N GLN A 84 -17.31 -19.24 -10.38
CA GLN A 84 -15.88 -19.11 -10.66
C GLN A 84 -15.35 -17.76 -10.18
N MET A 85 -16.14 -16.69 -10.32
CA MET A 85 -15.77 -15.38 -9.78
C MET A 85 -15.60 -15.43 -8.26
N MET A 86 -16.50 -16.11 -7.54
CA MET A 86 -16.37 -16.26 -6.08
C MET A 86 -15.13 -17.09 -5.71
N GLN A 87 -14.83 -18.16 -6.45
CA GLN A 87 -13.62 -18.97 -6.23
C GLN A 87 -12.34 -18.18 -6.46
N MET A 88 -12.29 -17.31 -7.48
CA MET A 88 -11.14 -16.42 -7.71
C MET A 88 -11.00 -15.35 -6.63
N MET A 89 -12.09 -14.95 -5.96
CA MET A 89 -12.07 -13.98 -4.86
C MET A 89 -11.68 -14.60 -3.52
N SER A 90 -11.88 -15.91 -3.34
CA SER A 90 -11.66 -16.62 -2.06
C SER A 90 -10.54 -17.67 -2.10
N GLY A 91 -10.01 -18.03 -3.26
CA GLY A 91 -8.91 -18.98 -3.43
C GLY A 91 -7.53 -18.33 -3.55
N ALA A 92 -6.49 -19.16 -3.61
CA ALA A 92 -5.12 -18.70 -3.84
C ALA A 92 -4.70 -18.91 -5.29
N LEU A 93 -4.36 -17.82 -5.98
CA LEU A 93 -3.82 -17.85 -7.33
C LEU A 93 -2.36 -18.33 -7.31
N VAL A 94 -2.07 -19.37 -8.09
CA VAL A 94 -0.70 -19.87 -8.32
C VAL A 94 -0.02 -18.96 -9.34
N THR A 95 0.92 -18.14 -8.89
CA THR A 95 1.68 -17.24 -9.78
C THR A 95 2.94 -17.89 -10.34
N GLU A 96 3.54 -18.81 -9.60
CA GLU A 96 4.79 -19.46 -9.93
C GLU A 96 4.87 -20.84 -9.26
N VAL A 97 5.52 -21.79 -9.93
CA VAL A 97 5.77 -23.14 -9.43
C VAL A 97 7.27 -23.43 -9.49
N VAL A 98 7.81 -23.97 -8.39
CA VAL A 98 9.23 -24.33 -8.31
C VAL A 98 9.51 -25.58 -9.14
N ALA A 99 10.42 -25.47 -10.11
CA ALA A 99 10.85 -26.58 -10.95
C ALA A 99 11.46 -27.74 -10.12
N GLY A 100 11.03 -28.96 -10.40
CA GLY A 100 11.35 -30.18 -9.66
C GLY A 100 10.68 -30.28 -8.28
N GLY A 101 9.87 -29.29 -7.90
CA GLY A 101 9.22 -29.21 -6.60
C GLY A 101 7.99 -30.11 -6.46
N PRO A 102 7.40 -30.20 -5.25
CA PRO A 102 6.21 -31.02 -5.00
C PRO A 102 5.00 -30.58 -5.83
N ALA A 103 4.84 -29.27 -6.02
CA ALA A 103 3.75 -28.70 -6.81
C ALA A 103 3.86 -29.05 -8.30
N GLU A 104 5.06 -29.03 -8.89
CA GLU A 104 5.27 -29.46 -10.29
C GLU A 104 5.01 -30.98 -10.44
N GLN A 105 5.48 -31.79 -9.48
CA GLN A 105 5.22 -33.24 -9.49
C GLN A 105 3.74 -33.57 -9.31
N ALA A 106 2.99 -32.71 -8.62
CA ALA A 106 1.54 -32.79 -8.50
C ALA A 106 0.80 -32.27 -9.75
N GLY A 107 1.51 -31.72 -10.74
CA GLY A 107 0.93 -31.18 -11.96
C GLY A 107 0.25 -29.82 -11.82
N ILE A 108 0.59 -29.07 -10.77
CA ILE A 108 0.10 -27.70 -10.58
C ILE A 108 0.85 -26.75 -11.52
N GLU A 109 0.12 -25.87 -12.19
CA GLU A 109 0.67 -24.91 -13.14
C GLU A 109 0.41 -23.46 -12.72
N PRO A 110 1.26 -22.50 -13.15
CA PRO A 110 0.96 -21.08 -13.00
C PRO A 110 -0.35 -20.72 -13.69
N GLY A 111 -1.25 -20.07 -12.96
CA GLY A 111 -2.60 -19.75 -13.41
C GLY A 111 -3.69 -20.56 -12.73
N ASP A 112 -3.33 -21.65 -12.05
CA ASP A 112 -4.28 -22.42 -11.24
C ASP A 112 -4.77 -21.62 -10.03
N VAL A 113 -6.01 -21.87 -9.60
CA VAL A 113 -6.58 -21.30 -8.38
C VAL A 113 -6.88 -22.43 -7.41
N ILE A 114 -6.20 -22.43 -6.27
CA ILE A 114 -6.41 -23.42 -5.22
C ILE A 114 -7.58 -22.94 -4.36
N VAL A 115 -8.61 -23.77 -4.23
CA VAL A 115 -9.85 -23.46 -3.49
C VAL A 115 -9.96 -24.18 -2.16
N ALA A 116 -9.23 -25.29 -1.97
CA ALA A 116 -9.21 -26.07 -0.74
C ALA A 116 -7.91 -26.89 -0.63
N VAL A 117 -7.49 -27.20 0.59
CA VAL A 117 -6.37 -28.08 0.91
C VAL A 117 -6.82 -29.06 1.99
N ASP A 118 -6.58 -30.36 1.80
CA ASP A 118 -6.92 -31.41 2.77
C ASP A 118 -8.40 -31.43 3.25
N GLY A 119 -9.30 -30.82 2.47
CA GLY A 119 -10.73 -30.70 2.79
C GLY A 119 -11.12 -29.39 3.48
N ASP A 120 -10.15 -28.55 3.84
CA ASP A 120 -10.37 -27.21 4.38
C ASP A 120 -10.44 -26.18 3.24
N GLU A 121 -11.55 -25.44 3.17
CA GLU A 121 -11.74 -24.38 2.18
C GLU A 121 -10.84 -23.18 2.47
N ILE A 122 -10.26 -22.64 1.39
CA ILE A 122 -9.53 -21.37 1.45
C ILE A 122 -10.55 -20.26 1.37
N THR A 123 -10.49 -19.36 2.35
CA THR A 123 -11.37 -18.19 2.43
C THR A 123 -10.53 -16.94 2.62
N SER A 124 -11.16 -15.77 2.53
CA SER A 124 -10.46 -14.50 2.78
C SER A 124 -9.83 -14.40 4.18
N ASP A 125 -10.31 -15.19 5.14
CA ASP A 125 -9.85 -15.18 6.52
C ASP A 125 -8.79 -16.26 6.83
N THR A 126 -8.56 -17.21 5.91
CA THR A 126 -7.63 -18.34 6.10
C THR A 126 -6.70 -18.44 4.90
N THR A 127 -5.41 -18.20 5.12
CA THR A 127 -4.46 -18.13 4.00
C THR A 127 -3.86 -19.51 3.74
N LEU A 128 -3.65 -19.86 2.47
CA LEU A 128 -3.03 -21.15 2.08
C LEU A 128 -1.72 -21.48 2.84
N PRO A 129 -0.78 -20.53 3.07
CA PRO A 129 0.43 -20.79 3.86
C PRO A 129 0.17 -21.21 5.32
N GLU A 130 -0.96 -20.81 5.91
CA GLU A 130 -1.34 -21.24 7.28
C GLU A 130 -1.79 -22.70 7.30
N LEU A 131 -2.45 -23.18 6.23
CA LEU A 131 -2.93 -24.56 6.12
C LEU A 131 -1.79 -25.56 5.89
N ILE A 132 -0.76 -25.18 5.12
CA ILE A 132 0.37 -26.08 4.80
C ILE A 132 1.54 -25.98 5.79
N GLY A 133 1.48 -25.01 6.71
CA GLY A 133 2.56 -24.69 7.65
C GLY A 133 2.37 -25.26 9.07
N SER A 134 1.23 -25.90 9.35
CA SER A 134 0.90 -26.54 10.64
C SER A 134 1.39 -27.98 10.72
#